data_AF-A0A966TPI3-F1
#
_entry.id   AF-A0A966TPI3-F1
#
_cell.length_a   1.000
_cell.length_b   1.000
_cell.length_c   1.000
_cell.angle_alpha   90.00
_cell.angle_beta   90.00
_cell.angle_gamma   90.00
#
_symmetry.space_group_name_H-M   'P 1'
#
loop_
_entity.id
_entity.type
_entity.pdbx_description
1 polymer ?
#
loop_
_entity_poly.entity_id
_entity_poly.type
_entity_poly.pdbx_seq_one_letter_code
_entity_poly.pdbx_strand_id
1 'polypeptide(L)'
;MFFEVLRIELFKVFRRPRTFIAFGAIAMIILLIQFALKVNGNEFILFFTDSQTDTFEIPFADILNGYFVCVAVLHIILVHVPLLVALIAGDMIAGEASGGTLRMLATKPVTRAELVLAKFAASAVYVILLLLWMALFALVGSLLLFGANDLVVFKETDLHIISNTDVVWRFIAAFFFAALALIMIAALSIL
;
A
#
# COMPACT_ATOMS: atom_id res chain seq x y z
N MET A 1 -18.25 18.23 19.00
CA MET A 1 -19.13 17.44 18.12
C MET A 1 -18.36 16.72 17.03
N PHE A 2 -17.61 17.40 16.14
CA PHE A 2 -16.86 16.75 15.04
C PHE A 2 -15.90 15.63 15.50
N PHE A 3 -15.08 15.87 16.54
CA PHE A 3 -14.15 14.86 17.07
C PHE A 3 -14.84 13.62 17.65
N GLU A 4 -16.04 13.77 18.24
CA GLU A 4 -16.81 12.65 18.77
C GLU A 4 -17.40 11.82 17.63
N VAL A 5 -17.90 12.48 16.59
CA VAL A 5 -18.38 11.82 15.37
C VAL A 5 -17.24 11.08 14.68
N LEU A 6 -16.06 11.70 14.55
CA LEU A 6 -14.87 11.07 13.99
C LEU A 6 -14.46 9.84 14.80
N ARG A 7 -14.41 9.93 16.13
CA ARG A 7 -14.09 8.78 17.01
C ARG A 7 -15.07 7.63 16.84
N ILE A 8 -16.37 7.92 16.71
CA ILE A 8 -17.41 6.91 16.49
C ILE A 8 -17.25 6.26 15.11
N GLU A 9 -17.01 7.04 14.06
CA GLU A 9 -16.78 6.52 12.71
C GLU A 9 -15.52 5.66 12.66
N LEU A 10 -14.40 6.10 13.26
CA LEU A 10 -13.17 5.33 13.36
C LEU A 10 -13.43 3.98 14.07
N PHE A 11 -14.13 4.02 15.20
CA PHE A 11 -14.47 2.81 15.96
C PHE A 11 -15.33 1.84 15.15
N LYS A 12 -16.25 2.33 14.31
CA LYS A 12 -17.03 1.49 13.39
C LYS A 12 -16.14 0.86 12.32
N VAL A 13 -15.23 1.64 11.71
CA VAL A 13 -14.31 1.15 10.68
C VAL A 13 -13.45 0.02 11.22
N PHE A 14 -12.92 0.15 12.44
CA PHE A 14 -12.10 -0.88 13.09
C PHE A 14 -12.89 -2.08 13.64
N ARG A 15 -14.20 -1.98 13.87
CA ARG A 15 -15.02 -3.13 14.32
C ARG A 15 -15.66 -3.92 13.18
N ARG A 16 -15.63 -3.41 11.95
CA ARG A 16 -16.14 -4.18 10.80
C ARG A 16 -15.12 -5.28 10.45
N PRO A 17 -15.51 -6.57 10.44
CA PRO A 17 -14.58 -7.64 10.09
C PRO A 17 -14.11 -7.52 8.63
N ARG A 18 -14.95 -6.93 7.76
CA ARG A 18 -14.66 -6.72 6.33
C ARG A 18 -13.40 -5.87 6.09
N THR A 19 -13.13 -4.89 6.95
CA THR A 19 -11.98 -3.98 6.81
C THR A 19 -10.64 -4.68 7.06
N PHE A 20 -10.63 -5.77 7.84
CA PHE A 20 -9.43 -6.58 8.07
C PHE A 20 -9.07 -7.49 6.90
N ILE A 21 -10.00 -7.75 5.97
CA ILE A 21 -9.76 -8.59 4.80
C ILE A 21 -8.66 -7.97 3.93
N ALA A 22 -8.66 -6.65 3.73
CA ALA A 22 -7.62 -5.99 2.92
C ALA A 22 -6.23 -6.04 3.58
N PHE A 23 -6.15 -5.88 4.90
CA PHE A 23 -4.88 -6.03 5.62
C PHE A 23 -4.31 -7.45 5.49
N GLY A 24 -5.16 -8.46 5.63
CA GLY A 24 -4.79 -9.86 5.45
C GLY A 24 -4.39 -10.18 4.02
N ALA A 25 -5.16 -9.72 3.04
CA ALA A 25 -4.88 -9.93 1.62
C ALA A 25 -3.54 -9.31 1.21
N ILE A 26 -3.28 -8.05 1.61
CA ILE A 26 -2.00 -7.38 1.32
C ILE A 26 -0.83 -8.12 1.98
N ALA A 27 -0.94 -8.47 3.27
CA ALA A 27 0.11 -9.21 3.96
C ALA A 27 0.39 -10.56 3.28
N MET A 28 -0.66 -11.29 2.90
CA MET A 28 -0.55 -12.58 2.22
C MET A 28 0.13 -12.43 0.85
N ILE A 29 -0.28 -11.44 0.06
CA ILE A 29 0.33 -11.15 -1.26
C ILE A 29 1.81 -10.81 -1.10
N ILE A 30 2.15 -9.92 -0.16
CA ILE A 30 3.55 -9.52 0.10
C ILE A 30 4.39 -10.75 0.49
N LEU A 31 3.89 -11.57 1.43
CA LEU A 31 4.61 -12.76 1.88
C LEU A 31 4.78 -13.79 0.76
N LEU A 32 3.76 -14.01 -0.06
CA LEU A 32 3.85 -14.91 -1.22
C LEU A 32 4.88 -14.42 -2.23
N ILE A 33 4.92 -13.12 -2.53
CA ILE A 33 5.90 -12.54 -3.45
C ILE A 33 7.31 -12.66 -2.86
N GLN A 34 7.51 -12.32 -1.58
CA GLN A 34 8.81 -12.47 -0.93
C GLN A 34 9.29 -13.93 -0.92
N PHE A 35 8.38 -14.87 -0.68
CA PHE A 35 8.69 -16.30 -0.76
C PHE A 35 9.02 -16.74 -2.19
N ALA A 36 8.24 -16.31 -3.18
CA ALA A 36 8.48 -16.60 -4.59
C ALA A 36 9.84 -16.08 -5.07
N LEU A 37 10.22 -14.86 -4.67
CA LEU A 37 11.52 -14.27 -4.97
C LEU A 37 12.68 -14.96 -4.22
N LYS A 38 12.41 -15.53 -3.03
CA LYS A 38 13.43 -16.28 -2.30
C LYS A 38 13.72 -17.64 -2.96
N VAL A 39 12.71 -18.27 -3.53
CA VAL A 39 12.83 -19.58 -4.18
C VAL A 39 13.30 -19.45 -5.63
N ASN A 40 12.79 -18.45 -6.38
CA ASN A 40 13.02 -18.28 -7.82
C ASN A 40 13.77 -16.98 -8.15
N GLY A 41 14.58 -16.44 -7.23
CA GLY A 41 15.24 -15.14 -7.40
C GLY A 41 16.06 -15.02 -8.68
N ASN A 42 16.70 -16.10 -9.12
CA ASN A 42 17.48 -16.12 -10.36
C ASN A 42 16.61 -16.04 -11.62
N GLU A 43 15.47 -16.74 -11.66
CA GLU A 43 14.55 -16.70 -12.81
C GLU A 43 13.85 -15.34 -12.92
N PHE A 44 13.58 -14.69 -11.79
CA PHE A 44 13.02 -13.34 -11.77
C PHE A 44 13.98 -12.32 -12.37
N ILE A 45 15.27 -12.39 -12.01
CA ILE A 45 16.30 -11.51 -12.60
C ILE A 45 16.41 -11.75 -14.12
N LEU A 46 16.39 -13.01 -14.55
CA LEU A 46 16.39 -13.38 -15.98
C LEU A 46 15.18 -12.84 -16.73
N PHE A 47 13.96 -12.93 -16.17
CA PHE A 47 12.75 -12.37 -16.79
C PHE A 47 12.83 -10.84 -17.00
N PHE A 48 13.45 -10.10 -16.08
CA PHE A 48 13.67 -8.66 -16.24
C PHE A 48 14.89 -8.31 -17.10
N THR A 49 15.82 -9.26 -17.31
CA THR A 49 17.06 -9.09 -18.08
C THR A 49 16.97 -9.67 -19.50
N ASP A 50 15.90 -10.38 -19.85
CA ASP A 50 15.76 -11.13 -21.12
C ASP A 50 15.87 -10.25 -22.38
N SER A 51 15.76 -8.93 -22.25
CA SER A 51 16.00 -7.93 -23.31
C SER A 51 17.47 -7.46 -23.42
N GLN A 52 18.37 -7.95 -22.57
CA GLN A 52 19.76 -7.47 -22.42
C GLN A 52 20.81 -8.60 -22.25
N THR A 53 20.42 -9.87 -22.42
CA THR A 53 21.24 -11.07 -22.10
C THR A 53 22.54 -11.21 -22.92
N ASP A 54 22.70 -10.51 -24.04
CA ASP A 54 23.87 -10.69 -24.92
C ASP A 54 25.14 -9.90 -24.52
N THR A 55 25.09 -8.98 -23.54
CA THR A 55 26.20 -8.02 -23.34
C THR A 55 26.83 -7.99 -21.94
N PHE A 56 26.20 -8.51 -20.88
CA PHE A 56 26.75 -8.38 -19.52
C PHE A 56 26.71 -9.69 -18.73
N GLU A 57 27.87 -10.17 -18.27
CA GLU A 57 28.00 -11.18 -17.22
C GLU A 57 27.46 -10.60 -15.92
N ILE A 58 26.19 -10.88 -15.61
CA ILE A 58 25.51 -10.32 -14.45
C ILE A 58 25.86 -11.12 -13.19
N PRO A 59 26.51 -10.53 -12.17
CA PRO A 59 26.77 -11.20 -10.90
C PRO A 59 25.47 -11.34 -10.09
N PHE A 60 24.80 -12.48 -10.23
CA PHE A 60 23.49 -12.79 -9.60
C PHE A 60 23.47 -12.68 -8.06
N ALA A 61 24.63 -12.82 -7.40
CA ALA A 61 24.71 -12.84 -5.93
C ALA A 61 24.62 -11.45 -5.27
N ASP A 62 25.06 -10.38 -5.95
CA ASP A 62 25.06 -9.02 -5.40
C ASP A 62 23.79 -8.22 -5.77
N ILE A 63 23.02 -8.70 -6.76
CA ILE A 63 21.84 -8.00 -7.31
C ILE A 63 20.57 -8.34 -6.54
N LEU A 64 20.50 -9.52 -5.90
CA LEU A 64 19.36 -9.96 -5.11
C LEU A 64 19.36 -9.27 -3.73
N ASN A 65 19.12 -7.97 -3.75
CA ASN A 65 19.08 -7.12 -2.58
C ASN A 65 17.68 -7.04 -1.95
N GLY A 66 17.59 -6.95 -0.62
CA GLY A 66 16.33 -6.65 0.07
C GLY A 66 15.63 -5.38 -0.41
N TYR A 67 16.37 -4.31 -0.76
CA TYR A 67 15.81 -3.11 -1.35
C TYR A 67 15.26 -3.33 -2.78
N PHE A 68 15.92 -4.16 -3.59
CA PHE A 68 15.42 -4.53 -4.92
C PHE A 68 14.12 -5.32 -4.81
N VAL A 69 14.09 -6.31 -3.90
CA VAL A 69 12.88 -7.08 -3.57
C VAL A 69 11.75 -6.15 -3.09
N CYS A 70 12.05 -5.17 -2.25
CA CYS A 70 11.07 -4.17 -1.81
C CYS A 70 10.47 -3.38 -3.00
N VAL A 71 11.32 -2.87 -3.90
CA VAL A 71 10.86 -2.14 -5.09
C VAL A 71 10.04 -3.04 -6.03
N ALA A 72 10.44 -4.30 -6.21
CA ALA A 72 9.70 -5.27 -7.02
C ALA A 72 8.32 -5.57 -6.42
N VAL A 73 8.25 -5.80 -5.10
CA VAL A 73 6.99 -5.99 -4.36
C VAL A 73 6.08 -4.76 -4.52
N LEU A 74 6.62 -3.55 -4.37
CA LEU A 74 5.85 -2.32 -4.53
C LEU A 74 5.30 -2.15 -5.96
N HIS A 75 6.06 -2.54 -6.99
CA HIS A 75 5.57 -2.52 -8.38
C HIS A 75 4.43 -3.51 -8.61
N ILE A 76 4.56 -4.74 -8.12
CA ILE A 76 3.54 -5.78 -8.30
C ILE A 76 2.24 -5.41 -7.55
N ILE A 77 2.37 -4.78 -6.38
CA ILE A 77 1.22 -4.40 -5.55
C ILE A 77 0.57 -3.07 -5.98
N LEU A 78 1.19 -2.32 -6.89
CA LEU A 78 0.74 -1.00 -7.35
C LEU A 78 -0.73 -0.97 -7.76
N VAL A 79 -1.22 -2.02 -8.43
CA VAL A 79 -2.62 -2.12 -8.90
C VAL A 79 -3.58 -2.59 -7.80
N HIS A 80 -3.10 -3.42 -6.88
CA HIS A 80 -3.93 -4.04 -5.85
C HIS A 80 -4.34 -3.04 -4.76
N VAL A 81 -3.45 -2.12 -4.39
CA VAL A 81 -3.68 -1.18 -3.29
C VAL A 81 -4.80 -0.17 -3.61
N PRO A 82 -4.79 0.54 -4.76
CA PRO A 82 -5.89 1.44 -5.13
C PRO A 82 -7.24 0.73 -5.20
N LEU A 83 -7.27 -0.49 -5.72
CA LEU A 83 -8.49 -1.29 -5.84
C LEU A 83 -9.10 -1.61 -4.46
N LEU A 84 -8.27 -2.06 -3.52
CA LEU A 84 -8.71 -2.36 -2.15
C LEU A 84 -9.18 -1.09 -1.42
N VAL A 85 -8.45 0.02 -1.60
CA VAL A 85 -8.82 1.32 -1.01
C VAL A 85 -10.18 1.79 -1.54
N ALA A 86 -10.40 1.74 -2.85
CA ALA A 86 -11.68 2.13 -3.46
C ALA A 86 -12.83 1.23 -2.98
N LEU A 87 -12.63 -0.08 -2.89
CA LEU A 87 -13.66 -1.01 -2.41
C LEU A 87 -14.09 -0.70 -0.97
N ILE A 88 -13.15 -0.39 -0.09
CA ILE A 88 -13.45 -0.13 1.33
C ILE A 88 -14.03 1.26 1.53
N ALA A 89 -13.49 2.28 0.85
CA ALA A 89 -14.04 3.63 0.87
C ALA A 89 -15.49 3.64 0.36
N GLY A 90 -15.79 2.86 -0.69
CA GLY A 90 -17.15 2.67 -1.19
C GLY A 90 -18.07 1.92 -0.22
N ASP A 91 -17.62 0.83 0.40
CA ASP A 91 -18.42 0.06 1.38
C ASP A 91 -18.74 0.87 2.66
N MET A 92 -17.92 1.87 3.00
CA MET A 92 -18.22 2.78 4.12
C MET A 92 -19.51 3.58 3.90
N ILE A 93 -19.84 3.94 2.65
CA ILE A 93 -21.07 4.66 2.31
C ILE A 93 -22.18 3.68 1.95
N ALA A 94 -21.91 2.75 1.03
CA ALA A 94 -22.89 1.80 0.53
C ALA A 94 -23.42 0.89 1.66
N GLY A 95 -22.57 0.47 2.60
CA GLY A 95 -22.98 -0.34 3.74
C GLY A 95 -23.93 0.38 4.70
N GLU A 96 -23.82 1.70 4.85
CA GLU A 96 -24.76 2.49 5.67
C GLU A 96 -26.04 2.86 4.94
N ALA A 97 -25.99 2.99 3.62
CA ALA A 97 -27.17 3.11 2.78
C ALA A 97 -28.00 1.83 2.77
N SER A 98 -27.35 0.68 2.61
CA SER A 98 -27.99 -0.64 2.61
C SER A 98 -28.58 -1.01 3.99
N GLY A 99 -27.89 -0.66 5.08
CA GLY A 99 -28.37 -0.92 6.46
C GLY A 99 -29.44 0.04 6.97
N GLY A 100 -29.95 0.96 6.15
CA GLY A 100 -30.97 1.95 6.54
C GLY A 100 -30.53 2.96 7.60
N THR A 101 -29.27 2.94 8.01
CA THR A 101 -28.73 3.76 9.12
C THR A 101 -28.55 5.22 8.71
N LEU A 102 -28.41 5.51 7.41
CA LEU A 102 -28.42 6.88 6.87
C LEU A 102 -29.68 7.66 7.25
N ARG A 103 -30.85 7.00 7.31
CA ARG A 103 -32.11 7.65 7.73
C ARG A 103 -32.11 8.03 9.21
N MET A 104 -31.44 7.25 10.07
CA MET A 104 -31.29 7.56 11.50
C MET A 104 -30.19 8.58 11.79
N LEU A 105 -29.17 8.71 10.93
CA LEU A 105 -28.18 9.77 11.04
C LEU A 105 -28.73 11.12 10.56
N ALA A 106 -29.64 11.14 9.58
CA ALA A 106 -30.27 12.35 9.08
C ALA A 106 -31.25 13.02 10.08
N THR A 107 -31.66 12.32 11.13
CA THR A 107 -32.52 12.86 12.21
C THR A 107 -31.73 13.44 13.39
N LYS A 108 -30.40 13.29 13.43
CA LYS A 108 -29.55 13.97 14.41
C LYS A 108 -29.19 15.39 13.92
N PRO A 109 -28.99 16.37 14.83
CA PRO A 109 -28.64 17.74 14.48
C PRO A 109 -27.15 17.84 14.11
N VAL A 110 -26.74 17.16 13.04
CA VAL A 110 -25.38 17.21 12.49
C VAL A 110 -25.47 17.75 11.07
N THR A 111 -24.62 18.71 10.73
CA THR A 111 -24.62 19.28 9.38
C THR A 111 -24.16 18.23 8.35
N ARG A 112 -24.74 18.22 7.15
CA ARG A 112 -24.38 17.26 6.08
C ARG A 112 -22.89 17.30 5.74
N ALA A 113 -22.29 18.49 5.80
CA ALA A 113 -20.87 18.70 5.54
C ALA A 113 -19.97 18.07 6.61
N GLU A 114 -20.31 18.20 7.90
CA GLU A 114 -19.54 17.58 8.99
C GLU A 114 -19.57 16.05 8.91
N LEU A 115 -20.68 15.47 8.49
CA LEU A 115 -20.82 14.02 8.35
C LEU A 115 -19.96 13.48 7.19
N VAL A 116 -19.97 14.16 6.04
CA VAL A 116 -19.11 13.79 4.89
C VAL A 116 -17.63 13.98 5.24
N LEU A 117 -17.25 15.09 5.89
CA LEU A 117 -15.88 15.33 6.33
C LEU A 117 -15.40 14.31 7.35
N ALA A 118 -16.25 13.91 8.30
CA ALA A 118 -15.89 12.88 9.28
C ALA A 118 -15.66 11.51 8.62
N LYS A 119 -16.46 11.16 7.60
CA LYS A 119 -16.29 9.92 6.83
C LYS A 119 -15.04 9.94 5.96
N PHE A 120 -14.78 11.07 5.31
CA PHE A 120 -13.55 11.27 4.56
C PHE A 120 -12.32 11.16 5.47
N ALA A 121 -12.32 11.82 6.63
CA ALA A 121 -11.24 11.72 7.60
C ALA A 121 -11.04 10.28 8.11
N ALA A 122 -12.11 9.55 8.38
CA ALA A 122 -12.03 8.14 8.79
C ALA A 122 -11.44 7.25 7.68
N SER A 123 -11.82 7.47 6.42
CA SER A 123 -11.26 6.77 5.26
C SER A 123 -9.78 7.12 5.04
N ALA A 124 -9.40 8.39 5.17
CA ALA A 124 -8.01 8.83 5.07
C ALA A 124 -7.11 8.17 6.13
N VAL A 125 -7.59 8.09 7.38
CA VAL A 125 -6.87 7.37 8.46
C VAL A 125 -6.73 5.88 8.12
N TYR A 126 -7.77 5.25 7.57
CA TYR A 126 -7.71 3.86 7.12
C TYR A 126 -6.66 3.66 6.03
N VAL A 127 -6.62 4.52 5.01
CA VAL A 127 -5.63 4.48 3.92
C VAL A 127 -4.20 4.62 4.46
N ILE A 128 -3.97 5.56 5.38
CA ILE A 128 -2.66 5.77 6.00
C ILE A 128 -2.22 4.52 6.78
N LEU A 129 -3.12 3.91 7.55
CA LEU A 129 -2.82 2.68 8.29
C LEU A 129 -2.52 1.50 7.36
N LEU A 130 -3.30 1.35 6.29
CA LEU A 130 -3.08 0.32 5.28
C LEU A 130 -1.73 0.49 4.59
N LEU A 131 -1.36 1.72 4.26
CA LEU A 131 -0.05 2.05 3.70
C LEU A 131 1.09 1.77 4.68
N LEU A 132 0.97 2.15 5.95
CA LEU A 132 1.97 1.88 6.97
C LEU A 132 2.14 0.36 7.18
N TRP A 133 1.04 -0.39 7.19
CA TRP A 133 1.06 -1.84 7.26
C TRP A 133 1.80 -2.44 6.07
N MET A 134 1.44 -2.02 4.85
CA MET A 134 2.11 -2.45 3.63
C MET A 134 3.61 -2.11 3.67
N ALA A 135 3.97 -0.89 4.05
CA ALA A 135 5.37 -0.45 4.16
C ALA A 135 6.14 -1.30 5.16
N LEU A 136 5.54 -1.65 6.30
CA LEU A 136 6.16 -2.51 7.30
C LEU A 136 6.44 -3.91 6.73
N PHE A 137 5.44 -4.56 6.12
CA PHE A 137 5.65 -5.91 5.56
C PHE A 137 6.59 -5.91 4.35
N ALA A 138 6.47 -4.91 3.47
CA ALA A 138 7.30 -4.82 2.26
C ALA A 138 8.75 -4.48 2.61
N LEU A 139 9.00 -3.49 3.47
CA LEU A 139 10.34 -2.99 3.80
C LEU A 139 10.99 -3.85 4.89
N VAL A 140 10.33 -4.08 6.03
CA VAL A 140 10.92 -4.88 7.12
C VAL A 140 11.01 -6.35 6.71
N GLY A 141 9.99 -6.89 6.04
CA GLY A 141 10.00 -8.27 5.56
C GLY A 141 11.11 -8.54 4.54
N SER A 142 11.30 -7.63 3.57
CA SER A 142 12.39 -7.77 2.59
C SER A 142 13.77 -7.62 3.20
N LEU A 143 13.95 -6.66 4.12
CA LEU A 143 15.24 -6.44 4.79
C LEU A 143 15.63 -7.62 5.70
N LEU A 144 14.67 -8.24 6.39
CA LEU A 144 14.91 -9.41 7.25
C LEU A 144 15.21 -10.68 6.46
N LEU A 145 14.57 -10.87 5.29
CA LEU A 145 14.73 -12.10 4.50
C LEU A 145 15.94 -12.10 3.57
N PHE A 146 16.34 -10.93 3.05
CA PHE A 146 17.39 -10.79 2.03
C PHE A 146 18.61 -9.97 2.49
N GLY A 147 18.53 -9.30 3.64
CA GLY A 147 19.62 -8.46 4.15
C GLY A 147 19.69 -7.08 3.50
N ALA A 148 20.49 -6.20 4.12
CA ALA A 148 20.68 -4.80 3.73
C ALA A 148 22.02 -4.61 3.00
N ASN A 149 22.09 -4.94 1.71
CA ASN A 149 23.24 -4.58 0.85
C ASN A 149 22.92 -3.32 0.04
N ASP A 150 23.71 -2.94 -0.97
CA ASP A 150 23.47 -1.78 -1.84
C ASP A 150 22.32 -1.94 -2.86
N LEU A 151 21.43 -0.96 -2.93
CA LEU A 151 20.24 -0.99 -3.79
C LEU A 151 20.62 -0.92 -5.28
N VAL A 152 20.32 -1.98 -6.01
CA VAL A 152 20.36 -2.02 -7.48
C VAL A 152 18.92 -1.83 -7.99
N VAL A 153 18.64 -0.72 -8.68
CA VAL A 153 17.36 -0.51 -9.39
C VAL A 153 17.63 -0.56 -10.89
N PHE A 154 16.99 -1.50 -11.58
CA PHE A 154 16.95 -1.52 -13.04
C PHE A 154 15.90 -0.50 -13.52
N LYS A 155 16.34 0.51 -14.29
CA LYS A 155 15.47 1.38 -15.07
C LYS A 155 15.79 1.13 -16.54
N GLU A 156 14.77 1.13 -17.40
CA GLU A 156 14.78 0.72 -18.84
C GLU A 156 15.93 1.25 -19.73
N THR A 157 16.79 2.13 -19.24
CA THR A 157 17.91 2.72 -19.99
C THR A 157 19.16 3.02 -19.16
N ASP A 158 19.17 2.76 -17.84
CA ASP A 158 20.34 3.00 -16.98
C ASP A 158 20.35 2.12 -15.72
N LEU A 159 21.51 1.52 -15.43
CA LEU A 159 21.83 0.89 -14.15
C LEU A 159 22.19 1.97 -13.13
N HIS A 160 21.21 2.45 -12.37
CA HIS A 160 21.45 3.36 -11.26
C HIS A 160 21.68 2.58 -9.97
N ILE A 161 22.95 2.33 -9.64
CA ILE A 161 23.36 1.87 -8.32
C ILE A 161 23.26 3.07 -7.37
N ILE A 162 22.29 3.01 -6.46
CA ILE A 162 22.04 4.08 -5.48
C ILE A 162 22.66 3.64 -4.16
N SER A 163 23.56 4.46 -3.63
CA SER A 163 24.16 4.26 -2.31
C SER A 163 23.10 4.13 -1.23
N ASN A 164 23.27 3.17 -0.33
CA ASN A 164 22.35 2.78 0.75
C ASN A 164 21.79 3.97 1.56
N THR A 165 22.60 5.01 1.76
CA THR A 165 22.25 6.20 2.58
C THR A 165 21.11 7.05 1.99
N ASP A 166 20.99 7.15 0.66
CA ASP A 166 19.97 8.00 0.02
C ASP A 166 18.64 7.28 -0.22
N VAL A 167 18.63 5.96 -0.02
CA VAL A 167 17.47 5.09 -0.31
C VAL A 167 16.30 5.41 0.63
N VAL A 168 16.58 5.57 1.93
CA VAL A 168 15.55 5.71 2.97
C VAL A 168 14.71 6.98 2.77
N TRP A 169 15.33 8.13 2.47
CA TRP A 169 14.60 9.37 2.25
C TRP A 169 13.69 9.30 1.01
N ARG A 170 14.16 8.64 -0.06
CA ARG A 170 13.38 8.45 -1.28
C ARG A 170 12.18 7.53 -1.05
N PHE A 171 12.33 6.48 -0.26
CA PHE A 171 11.20 5.64 0.16
C PHE A 171 10.19 6.43 0.97
N ILE A 172 10.62 7.24 1.95
CA ILE A 172 9.72 8.09 2.73
C ILE A 172 8.95 9.06 1.82
N ALA A 173 9.64 9.73 0.89
CA ALA A 173 9.01 10.63 -0.06
C ALA A 173 8.01 9.90 -0.99
N ALA A 174 8.36 8.70 -1.46
CA ALA A 174 7.48 7.88 -2.29
C ALA A 174 6.22 7.43 -1.52
N PHE A 175 6.35 7.00 -0.26
CA PHE A 175 5.21 6.64 0.58
C PHE A 175 4.32 7.85 0.87
N PHE A 176 4.90 9.03 1.09
CA PHE A 176 4.13 10.25 1.28
C PHE A 176 3.33 10.62 0.02
N PHE A 177 3.96 10.53 -1.15
CA PHE A 177 3.27 10.77 -2.42
C PHE A 177 2.17 9.73 -2.68
N ALA A 178 2.43 8.45 -2.39
CA ALA A 178 1.44 7.38 -2.49
C ALA A 178 0.26 7.61 -1.53
N ALA A 179 0.50 8.13 -0.32
CA ALA A 179 -0.56 8.50 0.61
C ALA A 179 -1.49 9.57 0.04
N LEU A 180 -0.93 10.63 -0.55
CA LEU A 180 -1.73 11.67 -1.21
C LEU A 180 -2.56 11.11 -2.37
N ALA A 181 -1.95 10.27 -3.22
CA ALA A 181 -2.63 9.64 -4.34
C ALA A 181 -3.79 8.73 -3.89
N LEU A 182 -3.58 7.90 -2.87
CA LEU A 182 -4.63 7.00 -2.36
C LEU A 182 -5.72 7.75 -1.60
N ILE A 183 -5.40 8.85 -0.91
CA ILE A 183 -6.40 9.74 -0.30
C ILE A 183 -7.28 10.37 -1.39
N MET A 184 -6.71 10.75 -2.54
CA MET A 184 -7.50 11.23 -3.69
C MET A 184 -8.47 10.16 -4.20
N ILE A 185 -8.02 8.91 -4.31
CA ILE A 185 -8.88 7.79 -4.75
C ILE A 185 -9.99 7.53 -3.72
N ALA A 186 -9.67 7.58 -2.43
CA ALA A 186 -10.66 7.47 -1.36
C ALA A 186 -11.68 8.62 -1.41
N ALA A 187 -11.24 9.84 -1.73
CA ALA A 187 -12.14 11.00 -1.91
C ALA A 187 -13.11 10.77 -3.09
N LEU A 188 -12.59 10.30 -4.23
CA LEU A 188 -13.39 10.02 -5.43
C LEU A 188 -14.39 8.88 -5.20
N SER A 189 -14.00 7.85 -4.45
CA SER A 189 -14.90 6.74 -4.12
C SER A 189 -16.00 7.11 -3.13
N ILE A 190 -15.83 8.20 -2.39
CA ILE A 190 -16.79 8.72 -1.41
C ILE A 190 -17.84 9.63 -2.06
N LEU A 191 -17.50 10.21 -3.22
CA LEU A 191 -18.38 11.11 -3.98
C LEU A 191 -19.41 10.31 -4.79
#